data_AF-A0A7C3P067-F1
#
_entry.id   AF-A0A7C3P067-F1
#
_cell.length_a   1.000
_cell.length_b   1.000
_cell.length_c   1.000
_cell.angle_alpha   90.00
_cell.angle_beta   90.00
_cell.angle_gamma   90.00
#
_symmetry.space_group_name_H-M   'P 1'
#
loop_
_entity.id
_entity.type
_entity.pdbx_description
1 polymer ?
#
loop_
_entity_poly.entity_id
_entity_poly.type
_entity_poly.pdbx_seq_one_letter_code
_entity_poly.pdbx_strand_id
1 'polypeptide(L)'
;MPTLPLSVGCSRTTYRAIRTCDMPEIFEMAQLGIAHYAFLGGAQIDQYGNLNSTVKGEYNSPKVRWPGSGGANAFGSLCWRTMIIMNHEKRRFVEKVDFITTPGYIDGPGAREKAGLPPGSGPYRVFTDKALLDFEEKTKRMRLIGLLPGLTLKDVTENTGFELLIKEDLRNIPPPAEEELRILREKVDPHRIILSRGDNNPRE
;
A
#
# COMPACT_ATOMS: atom_id res chain seq x y z
N MET A 1 -9.08 24.78 -14.22
CA MET A 1 -7.91 24.97 -13.34
C MET A 1 -7.31 23.61 -13.01
N PRO A 2 -5.99 23.48 -12.75
CA PRO A 2 -5.37 22.19 -12.47
C PRO A 2 -5.86 21.69 -11.12
N THR A 3 -6.78 20.72 -11.16
CA THR A 3 -7.29 19.99 -10.00
C THR A 3 -6.54 18.66 -9.89
N LEU A 4 -6.67 17.95 -8.76
CA LEU A 4 -6.13 16.59 -8.67
C LEU A 4 -6.61 15.69 -9.83
N PRO A 5 -5.72 14.82 -10.37
CA PRO A 5 -6.12 13.83 -11.36
C PRO A 5 -7.07 12.80 -10.73
N LEU A 6 -8.22 12.55 -11.38
CA LEU A 6 -9.19 11.53 -10.95
C LEU A 6 -8.79 10.11 -11.38
N SER A 7 -7.90 10.01 -12.38
CA SER A 7 -7.43 8.76 -12.96
C SER A 7 -6.00 8.95 -13.45
N VAL A 8 -5.21 7.88 -13.41
CA VAL A 8 -3.85 7.85 -13.95
C VAL A 8 -3.80 8.16 -15.45
N GLY A 9 -4.87 7.85 -16.18
CA GLY A 9 -4.97 8.10 -17.63
C GLY A 9 -5.56 9.45 -18.03
N CYS A 10 -5.86 10.35 -17.08
CA CYS A 10 -6.44 11.65 -17.44
C CYS A 10 -5.36 12.66 -17.86
N SER A 11 -5.70 13.60 -18.76
CA SER A 11 -4.76 14.63 -19.26
C SER A 11 -4.12 15.51 -18.17
N ARG A 12 -4.66 15.50 -16.96
CA ARG A 12 -4.08 16.22 -15.81
C ARG A 12 -2.77 15.59 -15.33
N THR A 13 -2.54 14.29 -15.55
CA THR A 13 -1.27 13.63 -15.15
C THR A 13 -0.09 14.04 -16.01
N THR A 14 -0.34 14.59 -17.21
CA THR A 14 0.70 15.11 -18.12
C THR A 14 0.83 16.63 -18.05
N TYR A 15 0.00 17.32 -17.26
CA TYR A 15 0.06 18.77 -17.13
C TYR A 15 1.38 19.21 -16.48
N ARG A 16 2.16 20.03 -17.21
CA ARG A 16 3.52 20.46 -16.84
C ARG A 16 4.55 19.33 -16.72
N ALA A 17 4.27 18.14 -17.26
CA ALA A 17 5.28 17.10 -17.37
C ALA A 17 6.39 17.54 -18.32
N ILE A 18 7.65 17.28 -17.96
CA ILE A 18 8.81 17.54 -18.83
C ILE A 18 8.82 16.57 -20.02
N ARG A 19 8.31 15.35 -19.79
CA ARG A 19 8.20 14.28 -20.79
C ARG A 19 7.01 13.38 -20.47
N THR A 20 6.38 12.86 -21.52
CA THR A 20 5.47 11.72 -21.45
C THR A 20 6.18 10.47 -21.95
N CYS A 21 5.95 9.34 -21.31
CA CYS A 21 6.47 8.03 -21.70
C CYS A 21 5.32 7.05 -21.90
N ASP A 22 5.59 5.96 -22.62
CA ASP A 22 4.64 4.86 -22.74
C ASP A 22 4.80 3.86 -21.58
N MET A 23 3.92 2.86 -21.55
CA MET A 23 3.93 1.85 -20.48
C MET A 23 5.17 0.96 -20.50
N PRO A 24 5.65 0.44 -21.66
CA PRO A 24 6.89 -0.32 -21.72
C PRO A 24 8.08 0.43 -21.11
N GLU A 25 8.27 1.70 -21.45
CA GLU A 25 9.40 2.49 -20.94
C GLU A 25 9.39 2.61 -19.41
N ILE A 26 8.21 2.76 -18.80
CA ILE A 26 8.06 2.81 -17.34
C ILE A 26 8.43 1.48 -16.68
N PHE A 27 8.06 0.35 -17.28
CA PHE A 27 8.43 -0.96 -16.75
C PHE A 27 9.91 -1.28 -16.97
N GLU A 28 10.49 -0.86 -18.09
CA GLU A 28 11.94 -0.93 -18.32
C GLU A 28 12.71 -0.10 -17.28
N MET A 29 12.28 1.12 -16.99
CA MET A 29 12.88 1.94 -15.93
C MET A 29 12.80 1.26 -14.55
N ALA A 30 11.68 0.59 -14.24
CA ALA A 30 11.56 -0.20 -13.01
C ALA A 30 12.53 -1.39 -13.01
N GLN A 31 12.66 -2.12 -14.13
CA GLN A 31 13.58 -3.24 -14.28
C GLN A 31 15.05 -2.84 -14.19
N LEU A 32 15.39 -1.64 -14.68
CA LEU A 32 16.73 -1.04 -14.55
C LEU A 32 17.03 -0.55 -13.11
N GLY A 33 16.07 -0.65 -12.18
CA GLY A 33 16.23 -0.23 -10.79
C GLY A 33 16.14 1.29 -10.59
N ILE A 34 15.63 2.04 -11.57
CA ILE A 34 15.47 3.50 -11.48
C ILE A 34 14.31 3.85 -10.54
N ALA A 35 13.27 3.02 -10.53
CA ALA A 35 12.09 3.21 -9.67
C ALA A 35 12.35 2.69 -8.24
N HIS A 36 12.38 3.61 -7.28
CA HIS A 36 12.71 3.26 -5.88
C HIS A 36 11.50 2.87 -5.05
N TYR A 37 10.41 3.62 -5.20
CA TYR A 37 9.22 3.47 -4.38
C TYR A 37 8.00 3.18 -5.24
N ALA A 38 7.18 2.22 -4.82
CA ALA A 38 5.86 1.97 -5.39
C ALA A 38 4.80 2.16 -4.31
N PHE A 39 3.76 2.95 -4.60
CA PHE A 39 2.59 3.08 -3.74
C PHE A 39 1.49 2.15 -4.25
N LEU A 40 1.18 1.10 -3.50
CA LEU A 40 0.23 0.07 -3.91
C LEU A 40 -0.87 -0.13 -2.86
N GLY A 41 -1.98 -0.74 -3.28
CA GLY A 41 -3.07 -1.14 -2.40
C GLY A 41 -3.72 -2.42 -2.93
N GLY A 42 -4.64 -2.99 -2.15
CA GLY A 42 -5.31 -4.22 -2.50
C GLY A 42 -6.69 -4.37 -1.88
N ALA A 43 -7.37 -5.44 -2.25
CA ALA A 43 -8.56 -5.91 -1.56
C ALA A 43 -8.20 -6.80 -0.36
N GLN A 44 -7.12 -7.57 -0.46
CA GLN A 44 -6.54 -8.32 0.66
C GLN A 44 -5.03 -8.07 0.76
N ILE A 45 -4.51 -8.23 1.97
CA ILE A 45 -3.09 -8.28 2.32
C ILE A 45 -2.87 -9.39 3.35
N ASP A 46 -1.77 -10.13 3.25
CA ASP A 46 -1.37 -11.10 4.26
C ASP A 46 -0.16 -10.68 5.10
N GLN A 47 0.23 -11.54 6.05
CA GLN A 47 1.32 -11.31 6.97
C GLN A 47 2.69 -11.10 6.31
N TYR A 48 2.88 -11.52 5.05
CA TYR A 48 4.11 -11.30 4.30
C TYR A 48 3.99 -10.11 3.32
N GLY A 49 2.87 -9.40 3.35
CA GLY A 49 2.63 -8.24 2.50
C GLY A 49 2.26 -8.61 1.07
N ASN A 50 1.85 -9.85 0.80
CA ASN A 50 1.30 -10.21 -0.50
C ASN A 50 -0.04 -9.49 -0.68
N LEU A 51 -0.27 -8.91 -1.85
CA LEU A 51 -1.51 -8.20 -2.14
C LEU A 51 -2.37 -8.98 -3.12
N ASN A 52 -3.68 -8.93 -2.88
CA ASN A 52 -4.68 -9.41 -3.82
C ASN A 52 -5.58 -8.26 -4.27
N SER A 53 -5.63 -8.04 -5.57
CA SER A 53 -6.58 -7.15 -6.23
C SER A 53 -7.25 -7.81 -7.43
N THR A 54 -7.24 -9.15 -7.49
CA THR A 54 -7.70 -9.93 -8.65
C THR A 54 -8.99 -10.70 -8.37
N VAL A 55 -8.98 -11.64 -7.42
CA VAL A 55 -10.13 -12.53 -7.17
C VAL A 55 -10.28 -12.88 -5.70
N LYS A 56 -11.53 -13.05 -5.25
CA LYS A 56 -11.86 -13.73 -4.00
C LYS A 56 -12.37 -15.15 -4.31
N GLY A 57 -11.79 -16.17 -3.70
CA GLY A 57 -12.04 -17.58 -3.99
C GLY A 57 -11.26 -18.11 -5.22
N GLU A 58 -11.72 -19.23 -5.77
CA GLU A 58 -11.09 -19.92 -6.90
C GLU A 58 -10.91 -19.03 -8.13
N TYR A 59 -9.72 -19.02 -8.73
CA TYR A 59 -9.39 -18.10 -9.81
C TYR A 59 -10.30 -18.23 -11.04
N ASN A 60 -10.60 -19.47 -11.45
CA ASN A 60 -11.41 -19.78 -12.62
C ASN A 60 -12.92 -19.66 -12.35
N SER A 61 -13.34 -19.58 -11.09
CA SER A 61 -14.74 -19.42 -10.68
C SER A 61 -14.84 -18.54 -9.43
N PRO A 62 -14.46 -17.26 -9.53
CA PRO A 62 -14.29 -16.42 -8.37
C PRO A 62 -15.63 -16.00 -7.77
N LYS A 63 -15.71 -15.95 -6.44
CA LYS A 63 -16.86 -15.37 -5.73
C LYS A 63 -16.96 -13.87 -5.94
N VAL A 64 -15.81 -13.19 -6.04
CA VAL A 64 -15.71 -11.76 -6.36
C VAL A 64 -14.57 -11.56 -7.35
N ARG A 65 -14.81 -10.80 -8.42
CA ARG A 65 -13.76 -10.35 -9.35
C ARG A 65 -13.45 -8.87 -9.11
N TRP A 66 -12.20 -8.59 -8.81
CA TRP A 66 -11.67 -7.23 -8.69
C TRP A 66 -10.99 -6.79 -10.00
N PRO A 67 -10.63 -5.49 -10.15
CA PRO A 67 -10.06 -4.96 -11.39
C PRO A 67 -8.79 -5.67 -11.90
N GLY A 68 -8.05 -6.37 -11.04
CA GLY A 68 -6.84 -7.10 -11.40
C GLY A 68 -5.56 -6.37 -11.03
N SER A 69 -4.45 -6.81 -11.65
CA SER A 69 -3.11 -6.27 -11.38
C SER A 69 -2.94 -4.82 -11.82
N GLY A 70 -3.39 -4.46 -13.02
CA GLY A 70 -2.85 -3.29 -13.70
C GLY A 70 -1.31 -3.37 -13.73
N GLY A 71 -0.63 -2.28 -13.39
CA GLY A 71 0.83 -2.26 -13.23
C GLY A 71 1.35 -2.70 -11.85
N ALA A 72 0.47 -3.04 -10.89
CA ALA A 72 0.87 -3.26 -9.50
C ALA A 72 1.84 -4.44 -9.33
N ASN A 73 1.66 -5.52 -10.10
CA ASN A 73 2.57 -6.67 -10.06
C ASN A 73 4.00 -6.27 -10.45
N ALA A 74 4.17 -5.56 -11.57
CA ALA A 74 5.48 -5.13 -12.06
C ALA A 74 6.17 -4.19 -11.05
N PHE A 75 5.46 -3.20 -10.52
CA PHE A 75 6.02 -2.29 -9.52
C PHE A 75 6.36 -2.98 -8.20
N GLY A 76 5.51 -3.86 -7.67
CA GLY A 76 5.82 -4.59 -6.42
C GLY A 76 6.90 -5.67 -6.58
N SER A 77 7.15 -6.10 -7.81
CA SER A 77 8.22 -7.03 -8.16
C SER A 77 9.56 -6.32 -8.33
N LEU A 78 9.57 -5.14 -8.97
CA LEU A 78 10.78 -4.49 -9.47
C LEU A 78 11.22 -3.26 -8.68
N CYS A 79 10.32 -2.51 -8.05
CA CYS A 79 10.73 -1.36 -7.24
C CYS A 79 11.42 -1.82 -5.95
N TRP A 80 12.43 -1.07 -5.52
CA TRP A 80 13.21 -1.39 -4.32
C TRP A 80 12.35 -1.46 -3.05
N ARG A 81 11.35 -0.57 -2.91
CA ARG A 81 10.51 -0.49 -1.71
C ARG A 81 9.04 -0.27 -2.06
N THR A 82 8.18 -1.20 -1.63
CA THR A 82 6.74 -1.04 -1.76
C THR A 82 6.14 -0.41 -0.50
N MET A 83 5.47 0.73 -0.67
CA MET A 83 4.62 1.38 0.33
C MET A 83 3.17 0.98 0.08
N ILE A 84 2.57 0.27 1.03
CA ILE A 84 1.23 -0.27 0.88
C ILE A 84 0.23 0.61 1.63
N ILE A 85 -0.88 0.97 0.99
CA ILE A 85 -1.96 1.76 1.58
C ILE A 85 -3.23 0.90 1.62
N MET A 86 -3.79 0.69 2.81
CA MET A 86 -4.93 -0.19 3.03
C MET A 86 -5.86 0.37 4.11
N ASN A 87 -7.18 0.19 3.96
CA ASN A 87 -8.09 0.31 5.11
C ASN A 87 -7.89 -0.89 6.03
N HIS A 88 -7.83 -0.66 7.33
CA HIS A 88 -7.53 -1.65 8.35
C HIS A 88 -8.80 -2.39 8.80
N GLU A 89 -9.14 -3.43 8.05
CA GLU A 89 -10.32 -4.26 8.28
C GLU A 89 -9.92 -5.74 8.30
N LYS A 90 -10.55 -6.52 9.18
CA LYS A 90 -10.25 -7.97 9.33
C LYS A 90 -10.42 -8.77 8.03
N ARG A 91 -11.35 -8.36 7.16
CA ARG A 91 -11.58 -9.00 5.85
C ARG A 91 -10.48 -8.71 4.83
N ARG A 92 -9.66 -7.67 5.07
CA ARG A 92 -8.57 -7.23 4.20
C ARG A 92 -7.24 -7.79 4.70
N PHE A 93 -6.99 -7.74 6.01
CA PHE A 93 -5.79 -8.30 6.63
C PHE A 93 -6.06 -9.77 6.95
N VAL A 94 -5.73 -10.67 6.02
CA VAL A 94 -6.06 -12.11 6.08
C VAL A 94 -4.80 -12.94 6.28
N GLU A 95 -4.90 -14.11 6.88
CA GLU A 95 -3.73 -14.98 7.13
C GLU A 95 -3.00 -15.36 5.82
N LYS A 96 -3.77 -15.61 4.76
CA LYS A 96 -3.30 -15.89 3.42
C LYS A 96 -4.26 -15.27 2.42
N VAL A 97 -3.73 -14.58 1.42
CA VAL A 97 -4.55 -14.04 0.33
C VAL A 97 -5.07 -15.15 -0.59
N ASP A 98 -6.26 -14.96 -1.16
CA ASP A 98 -6.85 -15.94 -2.08
C ASP A 98 -6.05 -16.06 -3.39
N PHE A 99 -5.42 -14.96 -3.81
CA PHE A 99 -4.58 -14.89 -5.00
C PHE A 99 -3.48 -13.83 -4.83
N ILE A 100 -2.22 -14.20 -5.07
CA ILE A 100 -1.10 -13.24 -5.05
C ILE A 100 -1.11 -12.48 -6.38
N THR A 101 -1.68 -11.29 -6.37
CA THR A 101 -1.62 -10.37 -7.52
C THR A 101 -0.27 -9.67 -7.57
N THR A 102 0.18 -9.16 -6.41
CA THR A 102 1.48 -8.53 -6.25
C THR A 102 2.24 -9.25 -5.16
N PRO A 103 3.46 -9.75 -5.44
CA PRO A 103 4.25 -10.49 -4.47
C PRO A 103 4.77 -9.57 -3.37
N GLY A 104 4.50 -9.95 -2.12
CA GLY A 104 5.20 -9.45 -0.94
C GLY A 104 6.44 -10.28 -0.68
N TYR A 105 6.68 -10.69 0.56
CA TYR A 105 7.70 -11.70 0.90
C TYR A 105 7.26 -13.14 0.60
N ILE A 106 6.15 -13.34 -0.13
CA ILE A 106 5.63 -14.64 -0.56
C ILE A 106 5.31 -15.53 0.63
N ASP A 107 6.22 -16.40 1.05
CA ASP A 107 6.07 -17.27 2.22
C ASP A 107 7.15 -17.06 3.28
N GLY A 108 8.03 -16.06 3.13
CA GLY A 108 9.00 -15.66 4.14
C GLY A 108 10.38 -15.28 3.60
N PRO A 109 11.43 -15.36 4.44
CA PRO A 109 12.80 -14.98 4.08
C PRO A 109 13.35 -15.83 2.93
N GLY A 110 13.96 -15.19 1.92
CA GLY A 110 14.57 -15.87 0.77
C GLY A 110 13.58 -16.31 -0.32
N ALA A 111 12.28 -16.24 -0.07
CA ALA A 111 11.25 -16.69 -1.00
C ALA A 111 11.17 -15.83 -2.26
N ARG A 112 11.32 -14.51 -2.11
CA ARG A 112 11.36 -13.57 -3.24
C ARG A 112 12.50 -13.90 -4.19
N GLU A 113 13.69 -14.09 -3.64
CA GLU A 113 14.90 -14.42 -4.38
C GLU A 113 14.76 -15.77 -5.09
N LYS A 114 14.19 -16.78 -4.41
CA LYS A 114 13.88 -18.10 -5.00
C LYS A 114 12.88 -18.00 -6.16
N ALA A 115 11.94 -17.06 -6.09
CA ALA A 115 10.98 -16.77 -7.15
C ALA A 115 11.57 -15.92 -8.30
N GLY A 116 12.87 -15.56 -8.23
CA GLY A 116 13.56 -14.77 -9.24
C GLY A 116 13.35 -13.26 -9.11
N LEU A 117 12.82 -12.77 -7.99
CA LEU A 117 12.67 -11.34 -7.73
C LEU A 117 14.01 -10.73 -7.23
N PRO A 118 14.26 -9.43 -7.49
CA PRO A 118 15.50 -8.79 -7.09
C PRO A 118 15.77 -8.86 -5.58
N PRO A 119 16.98 -9.25 -5.14
CA PRO A 119 17.32 -9.29 -3.72
C PRO A 119 17.31 -7.90 -3.10
N GLY A 120 16.95 -7.81 -1.82
CA GLY A 120 16.86 -6.53 -1.11
C GLY A 120 15.66 -5.65 -1.53
N SER A 121 14.79 -6.15 -2.41
CA SER A 121 13.52 -5.52 -2.77
C SER A 121 12.35 -6.06 -1.95
N GLY A 122 11.25 -5.30 -1.89
CA GLY A 122 9.97 -5.82 -1.41
C GLY A 122 9.14 -4.83 -0.60
N PRO A 123 8.15 -5.34 0.16
CA PRO A 123 7.35 -4.53 1.07
C PRO A 123 8.21 -3.81 2.12
N TYR A 124 7.99 -2.50 2.25
CA TYR A 124 8.72 -1.63 3.18
C TYR A 124 7.83 -1.16 4.33
N ARG A 125 6.64 -0.65 4.02
CA ARG A 125 5.69 -0.11 5.01
C ARG A 125 4.25 -0.36 4.58
N VAL A 126 3.38 -0.52 5.57
CA VAL A 126 1.92 -0.50 5.39
C VAL A 126 1.35 0.67 6.17
N PHE A 127 0.59 1.52 5.48
CA PHE A 127 -0.10 2.67 6.03
C PHE A 127 -1.60 2.38 6.02
N THR A 128 -2.24 2.58 7.16
CA THR A 128 -3.69 2.40 7.28
C THR A 128 -4.34 3.55 8.00
N ASP A 129 -5.68 3.55 8.02
CA ASP A 129 -6.51 4.43 8.86
C ASP A 129 -6.40 4.11 10.36
N LYS A 130 -5.51 3.20 10.77
CA LYS A 130 -5.30 2.81 12.17
C LYS A 130 -3.85 2.81 12.64
N ALA A 131 -2.94 2.40 11.79
CA ALA A 131 -1.59 2.06 12.20
C ALA A 131 -0.56 2.24 11.09
N LEU A 132 0.69 2.33 11.52
CA LEU A 132 1.87 2.18 10.69
C LEU A 132 2.51 0.82 10.97
N LEU A 133 2.71 0.02 9.92
CA LEU A 133 3.32 -1.30 10.02
C LEU A 133 4.58 -1.40 9.16
N ASP A 134 5.50 -2.26 9.58
CA ASP A 134 6.65 -2.71 8.82
C ASP A 134 6.69 -4.23 8.68
N PHE A 135 7.83 -4.75 8.23
CA PHE A 135 8.13 -6.17 8.15
C PHE A 135 9.38 -6.43 8.98
N GLU A 136 9.28 -7.37 9.90
CA GLU A 136 10.40 -7.76 10.77
C GLU A 136 11.53 -8.35 9.92
N GLU A 137 12.77 -7.98 10.25
CA GLU A 137 13.91 -8.17 9.35
C GLU A 137 14.25 -9.64 9.10
N LYS A 138 14.15 -10.49 10.13
CA LYS A 138 14.54 -11.90 10.05
C LYS A 138 13.44 -12.80 9.53
N THR A 139 12.20 -12.57 9.94
CA THR A 139 11.03 -13.40 9.63
C THR A 139 10.25 -12.88 8.43
N LYS A 140 10.43 -11.60 8.06
CA LYS A 140 9.64 -10.89 7.05
C LYS A 140 8.14 -10.82 7.34
N ARG A 141 7.72 -11.18 8.56
CA ARG A 141 6.33 -11.05 9.00
C ARG A 141 6.00 -9.60 9.32
N MET A 142 4.78 -9.21 9.03
CA MET A 142 4.26 -7.88 9.30
C MET A 142 4.28 -7.58 10.80
N ARG A 143 4.70 -6.36 11.14
CA ARG A 143 4.86 -5.91 12.52
C ARG A 143 4.30 -4.50 12.69
N LEU A 144 3.53 -4.31 13.75
CA LEU A 144 3.04 -3.01 14.18
C LEU A 144 4.19 -2.17 14.75
N ILE A 145 4.37 -0.97 14.21
CA ILE A 145 5.43 -0.05 14.64
C ILE A 145 4.93 1.31 15.10
N GLY A 146 3.64 1.62 14.93
CA GLY A 146 3.04 2.85 15.42
C GLY A 146 1.52 2.84 15.28
N LEU A 147 0.87 3.56 16.17
CA LEU A 147 -0.59 3.75 16.19
C LEU A 147 -0.91 5.17 15.73
N LEU A 148 -2.01 5.34 15.01
CA LEU A 148 -2.54 6.69 14.77
C LEU A 148 -3.14 7.26 16.06
N PRO A 149 -3.20 8.61 16.19
CA PRO A 149 -3.76 9.26 17.37
C PRO A 149 -5.13 8.72 17.79
N GLY A 150 -5.30 8.50 19.09
CA GLY A 150 -6.57 8.05 19.67
C GLY A 150 -6.89 6.55 19.49
N LEU A 151 -5.97 5.75 18.94
CA LEU A 151 -6.18 4.32 18.74
C LEU A 151 -5.33 3.47 19.67
N THR A 152 -5.84 2.28 19.97
CA THR A 152 -5.23 1.31 20.87
C THR A 152 -4.67 0.12 20.11
N LEU A 153 -3.81 -0.66 20.77
CA LEU A 153 -3.35 -1.96 20.26
C LEU A 153 -4.53 -2.87 19.88
N LYS A 154 -5.56 -2.89 20.71
CA LYS A 154 -6.76 -3.70 20.53
C LYS A 154 -7.49 -3.36 19.23
N ASP A 155 -7.61 -2.07 18.90
CA ASP A 155 -8.24 -1.60 17.66
C ASP A 155 -7.57 -2.18 16.40
N VAL A 156 -6.27 -2.41 16.46
CA VAL A 156 -5.48 -2.99 15.37
C VAL A 156 -5.59 -4.51 15.37
N THR A 157 -5.32 -5.15 16.52
CA THR A 157 -5.26 -6.61 16.61
C THR A 157 -6.61 -7.27 16.35
N GLU A 158 -7.72 -6.69 16.82
CA GLU A 158 -9.06 -7.24 16.55
C GLU A 158 -9.47 -7.12 15.07
N ASN A 159 -8.88 -6.16 14.36
CA ASN A 159 -9.09 -5.92 12.94
C ASN A 159 -8.00 -6.55 12.05
N THR A 160 -7.14 -7.41 12.62
CA THR A 160 -6.14 -8.19 11.88
C THR A 160 -6.52 -9.67 11.92
N GLY A 161 -6.54 -10.34 10.77
CA GLY A 161 -6.96 -11.74 10.64
C GLY A 161 -5.85 -12.76 10.90
N PHE A 162 -4.70 -12.33 11.41
CA PHE A 162 -3.55 -13.15 11.74
C PHE A 162 -2.85 -12.61 12.99
N GLU A 163 -1.97 -13.41 13.58
CA GLU A 163 -1.12 -12.96 14.69
C GLU A 163 -0.14 -11.89 14.19
N LEU A 164 -0.31 -10.67 14.70
CA LEU A 164 0.49 -9.51 14.34
C LEU A 164 1.65 -9.35 15.31
N LEU A 165 2.88 -9.23 14.79
CA LEU A 165 4.03 -8.90 15.62
C LEU A 165 3.90 -7.46 16.12
N ILE A 166 4.31 -7.20 17.36
CA ILE A 166 4.25 -5.86 17.97
C ILE A 166 5.67 -5.44 18.31
N LYS A 167 6.09 -4.26 17.84
CA LYS A 167 7.37 -3.68 18.26
C LYS A 167 7.25 -3.17 19.69
N GLU A 168 8.24 -3.47 20.54
CA GLU A 168 8.27 -3.07 21.96
C GLU A 168 8.08 -1.57 22.15
N ASP A 169 8.80 -0.76 21.37
CA ASP A 169 8.70 0.69 21.35
C ASP A 169 7.88 1.15 20.13
N LEU A 170 6.56 1.25 20.34
CA LEU A 170 5.63 1.77 19.34
C LEU A 170 5.82 3.27 19.17
N ARG A 171 5.96 3.68 17.91
CA ARG A 171 6.03 5.09 17.56
C ARG A 171 4.71 5.77 17.88
N ASN A 172 4.80 6.88 18.60
CA ASN A 172 3.73 7.87 18.63
C ASN A 172 3.76 8.67 17.32
N ILE A 173 2.69 8.59 16.53
CA ILE A 173 2.58 9.31 15.27
C ILE A 173 1.87 10.64 15.57
N PRO A 174 2.55 11.79 15.47
CA PRO A 174 1.90 13.06 15.72
C PRO A 174 0.82 13.32 14.67
N PRO A 175 -0.22 14.10 15.00
CA PRO A 175 -1.13 14.61 13.97
C PRO A 175 -0.34 15.45 12.95
N PRO A 176 -0.83 15.57 11.69
CA PRO A 176 -0.22 16.43 10.69
C PRO A 176 -0.09 17.87 11.19
N ALA A 177 0.99 18.55 10.82
CA ALA A 177 1.21 19.93 11.21
C ALA A 177 0.17 20.85 10.53
N GLU A 178 -0.14 21.98 11.16
CA GLU A 178 -1.11 22.96 10.62
C GLU A 178 -0.73 23.42 9.20
N GLU A 179 0.56 23.62 8.94
CA GLU A 179 1.05 24.00 7.61
C GLU A 179 0.82 22.91 6.57
N GLU A 180 1.01 21.64 6.93
CA GLU A 180 0.77 20.51 6.04
C GLU A 180 -0.72 20.42 5.69
N LEU A 181 -1.59 20.56 6.70
CA LEU A 181 -3.04 20.61 6.50
C LEU A 181 -3.44 21.78 5.62
N ARG A 182 -2.86 22.97 5.83
CA ARG A 182 -3.13 24.16 5.00
C ARG A 182 -2.75 23.89 3.54
N ILE A 183 -1.55 23.37 3.28
CA ILE A 183 -1.09 23.04 1.92
C ILE A 183 -2.02 22.00 1.27
N LEU A 184 -2.36 20.94 2.00
CA LEU A 184 -3.25 19.89 1.48
C LEU A 184 -4.63 20.45 1.12
N ARG A 185 -5.19 21.28 2.00
CA ARG A 185 -6.56 21.79 1.90
C ARG A 185 -6.72 22.96 0.94
N GLU A 186 -5.69 23.79 0.76
CA GLU A 186 -5.78 25.03 -0.03
C GLU A 186 -5.05 24.93 -1.37
N LYS A 187 -4.00 24.11 -1.48
CA LYS A 187 -3.14 24.05 -2.69
C LYS A 187 -3.22 22.71 -3.43
N VAL A 188 -3.24 21.59 -2.70
CA VAL A 188 -3.22 20.24 -3.31
C VAL A 188 -4.63 19.79 -3.68
N ASP A 189 -5.57 19.82 -2.74
CA ASP A 189 -6.95 19.37 -2.94
C ASP A 189 -7.99 20.43 -2.50
N PRO A 190 -7.97 21.65 -3.08
CA PRO A 190 -8.89 22.73 -2.71
C PRO A 190 -10.37 22.39 -2.92
N HIS A 191 -10.66 21.43 -3.81
CA HIS A 191 -12.02 20.97 -4.10
C HIS A 191 -12.43 19.74 -3.27
N ARG A 192 -11.57 19.29 -2.34
CA ARG A 192 -11.83 18.16 -1.43
C ARG A 192 -12.23 16.87 -2.17
N ILE A 193 -11.65 16.61 -3.33
CA ILE A 193 -11.92 15.42 -4.13
C ILE A 193 -11.53 14.15 -3.36
N ILE A 194 -10.40 14.20 -2.64
CA ILE A 194 -9.86 13.10 -1.84
C ILE A 194 -10.05 13.39 -0.35
N LEU A 195 -9.73 14.61 0.10
CA LEU A 195 -9.75 14.97 1.53
C LEU A 195 -11.14 14.94 2.16
N SER A 196 -12.22 15.12 1.39
CA SER A 196 -13.59 15.02 1.90
C SER A 196 -13.89 13.69 2.61
N ARG A 197 -13.19 12.61 2.27
CA ARG A 197 -13.35 11.32 2.95
C ARG A 197 -12.76 11.32 4.36
N GLY A 198 -11.68 12.06 4.56
CA GLY A 198 -11.03 12.22 5.88
C GLY A 198 -11.75 13.24 6.75
N ASP A 199 -12.09 14.41 6.18
CA ASP A 199 -12.73 15.50 6.93
C ASP A 199 -14.15 15.15 7.43
N ASN A 200 -14.85 14.22 6.76
CA ASN A 200 -16.19 13.79 7.17
C ASN A 200 -16.18 12.65 8.22
N ASN A 201 -15.01 12.22 8.70
CA ASN A 201 -14.90 11.21 9.76
C ASN A 201 -14.84 11.92 11.13
N PRO A 202 -15.88 11.84 11.97
CA PRO A 202 -16.06 12.71 13.15
C PRO A 202 -15.18 12.32 14.35
N ARG A 203 -13.90 11.98 14.13
CA ARG A 203 -12.96 11.60 15.19
C ARG A 203 -12.09 12.76 15.69
N GLU A 204 -12.47 13.99 15.36
CA GLU A 204 -11.93 15.23 15.95
C GLU A 204 -13.02 15.92 16.79
#